data_AF-A0A4R5FBE4-F1
#
_entry.id   AF-A0A4R5FBE4-F1
#
_cell.length_a   1.000
_cell.length_b   1.000
_cell.length_c   1.000
_cell.angle_alpha   90.00
_cell.angle_beta   90.00
_cell.angle_gamma   90.00
#
_symmetry.space_group_name_H-M   'P 1'
#
loop_
_entity.id
_entity.type
_entity.pdbx_description
1 polymer ?
#
loop_
_entity_poly.entity_id
_entity_poly.type
_entity_poly.pdbx_seq_one_letter_code
_entity_poly.pdbx_strand_id
1 'polypeptide(L)'
;MASDLRRRTAHGSAVHAAEFIVSSARLGELHECSALLRRTRMRAAEIVDEARTLLAEAERQGHPGRVRALREQLEQARRSYAKVLDAYVTICGKIADERQAIMRAQVEPDRRPGLSGAA
;
A
#
# COMPACT_ATOMS: atom_id res chain seq x y z
N MET A 1 25.76 20.95 33.72
CA MET A 1 25.63 19.48 33.51
C MET A 1 24.17 19.01 33.47
N ALA A 2 23.30 19.37 34.43
CA ALA A 2 21.88 18.96 34.41
C ALA A 2 21.01 19.61 33.30
N SER A 3 21.31 20.85 32.90
CA SER A 3 20.54 21.55 31.84
C SER A 3 20.76 20.97 30.44
N ASP A 4 21.96 20.49 30.13
CA ASP A 4 22.26 19.89 28.80
C ASP A 4 21.58 18.53 28.62
N LEU A 5 21.40 17.79 29.71
CA LEU A 5 20.66 16.53 29.72
C LEU A 5 19.16 16.76 29.47
N ARG A 6 18.53 17.75 30.15
CA ARG A 6 17.13 18.11 29.89
C ARG A 6 16.89 18.62 28.47
N ARG A 7 17.82 19.40 27.91
CA ARG A 7 17.70 19.92 26.54
C ARG A 7 17.79 18.80 25.51
N ARG A 8 18.69 17.83 25.70
CA ARG A 8 18.82 16.66 24.82
C ARG A 8 17.63 15.71 24.91
N THR A 9 17.06 15.48 26.09
CA THR A 9 15.87 14.63 26.24
C THR A 9 14.62 15.30 25.66
N ALA A 10 14.42 16.61 25.86
CA ALA A 10 13.33 17.35 25.24
C ALA A 10 13.43 17.38 23.71
N HIS A 11 14.64 17.55 23.16
CA HIS A 11 14.87 17.51 21.72
C HIS A 11 14.61 16.12 21.13
N GLY A 12 15.05 15.04 21.80
CA GLY A 12 14.74 13.67 21.38
C GLY A 12 13.24 13.34 21.42
N SER A 13 12.52 13.84 22.44
CA SER A 13 11.06 13.69 22.54
C SER A 13 10.33 14.41 21.41
N ALA A 14 10.74 15.64 21.07
CA ALA A 14 10.14 16.40 19.96
C ALA A 14 10.39 15.75 18.59
N VAL A 15 11.58 15.19 18.37
CA VAL A 15 11.91 14.46 17.13
C VAL A 15 11.06 13.20 17.00
N HIS A 16 10.90 12.40 18.05
CA HIS A 16 10.04 11.21 18.01
C HIS A 16 8.57 11.55 17.78
N ALA A 17 8.07 12.64 18.36
CA ALA A 17 6.71 13.11 18.09
C ALA A 17 6.53 13.52 16.61
N ALA A 18 7.52 14.22 16.03
CA ALA A 18 7.50 14.59 14.62
C ALA A 18 7.55 13.35 13.70
N GLU A 19 8.42 12.38 14.00
CA GLU A 19 8.51 11.10 13.27
C GLU A 19 7.19 10.33 13.31
N PHE A 20 6.53 10.28 14.47
CA PHE A 20 5.22 9.64 14.61
C PHE A 20 4.13 10.34 13.77
N ILE A 21 4.09 11.67 13.77
CA ILE A 21 3.14 12.44 12.96
C ILE A 21 3.36 12.17 11.47
N VAL A 22 4.62 12.23 11.02
CA VAL A 22 4.97 11.99 9.61
C VAL A 22 4.62 10.56 9.18
N SER A 23 4.98 9.57 10.00
CA SER A 23 4.71 8.15 9.70
C SER A 23 3.20 7.88 9.67
N SER A 24 2.44 8.49 10.59
CA SER A 24 0.98 8.37 10.64
C SER A 24 0.31 9.03 9.43
N ALA A 25 0.79 10.19 8.99
CA ALA A 25 0.31 10.85 7.77
C ALA A 25 0.58 9.99 6.53
N ARG A 26 1.80 9.48 6.38
CA ARG A 26 2.18 8.57 5.29
C ARG A 26 1.32 7.31 5.28
N LEU A 27 1.04 6.72 6.44
CA LEU A 27 0.17 5.55 6.55
C LEU A 27 -1.26 5.87 6.07
N GLY A 28 -1.77 7.07 6.35
CA GLY A 28 -3.03 7.57 5.81
C GLY A 28 -3.04 7.61 4.28
N GLU A 29 -2.02 8.24 3.67
CA GLU A 29 -1.88 8.33 2.21
C GLU A 29 -1.78 6.94 1.55
N LEU A 30 -1.02 6.03 2.16
CA LEU A 30 -0.92 4.64 1.69
C LEU A 30 -2.27 3.94 1.72
N HIS A 31 -3.08 4.16 2.76
CA HIS A 31 -4.43 3.62 2.85
C HIS A 31 -5.35 4.18 1.77
N GLU A 32 -5.32 5.48 1.51
CA GLU A 32 -6.09 6.10 0.42
C GLU A 32 -5.69 5.54 -0.95
N CYS A 33 -4.39 5.42 -1.20
CA CYS A 33 -3.85 4.80 -2.40
C CYS A 33 -4.34 3.34 -2.55
N SER A 34 -4.30 2.56 -1.45
CA SER A 34 -4.79 1.17 -1.45
C SER A 34 -6.28 1.08 -1.76
N ALA A 35 -7.09 2.00 -1.27
CA ALA A 35 -8.53 2.05 -1.52
C ALA A 35 -8.82 2.38 -2.99
N LEU A 36 -8.08 3.33 -3.57
CA LEU A 36 -8.15 3.65 -4.98
C LEU A 36 -7.77 2.45 -5.85
N LEU A 37 -6.62 1.83 -5.58
CA LEU A 37 -6.15 0.64 -6.30
C LEU A 37 -7.13 -0.52 -6.18
N ARG A 38 -7.76 -0.73 -5.02
CA ARG A 38 -8.80 -1.74 -4.85
C ARG A 38 -9.99 -1.50 -5.77
N ARG A 39 -10.49 -0.25 -5.87
CA ARG A 39 -11.58 0.12 -6.78
C ARG A 39 -11.18 -0.07 -8.24
N THR A 40 -10.00 0.40 -8.63
CA THR A 40 -9.47 0.24 -9.99
C THR A 40 -9.29 -1.24 -10.35
N ARG A 41 -8.85 -2.08 -9.41
CA ARG A 41 -8.72 -3.52 -9.60
C ARG A 41 -10.07 -4.18 -9.87
N MET A 42 -11.11 -3.82 -9.11
CA MET A 42 -12.47 -4.32 -9.35
C MET A 42 -12.95 -3.93 -10.75
N ARG A 43 -12.79 -2.66 -11.14
CA ARG A 43 -13.17 -2.21 -12.48
C ARG A 43 -12.38 -2.91 -13.59
N ALA A 44 -11.09 -3.13 -13.39
CA ALA A 44 -10.26 -3.86 -14.36
C ALA A 44 -10.67 -5.35 -14.48
N ALA A 45 -11.12 -5.98 -13.38
CA ALA A 45 -11.65 -7.34 -13.42
C ALA A 45 -12.95 -7.40 -14.23
N GLU A 46 -13.87 -6.47 -14.01
CA GLU A 46 -15.11 -6.35 -14.79
C GLU A 46 -14.82 -6.23 -16.30
N ILE A 47 -13.86 -5.40 -16.69
CA ILE A 47 -13.47 -5.24 -18.11
C ILE A 47 -12.92 -6.55 -18.70
N VAL A 48 -12.15 -7.32 -17.92
CA VAL A 48 -11.66 -8.64 -18.37
C VAL A 48 -12.83 -9.60 -18.59
N ASP A 49 -13.82 -9.60 -17.70
CA ASP A 49 -14.99 -10.48 -17.79
C ASP A 49 -15.94 -10.06 -18.93
N GLU A 50 -16.13 -8.76 -19.14
CA GLU A 50 -16.84 -8.20 -20.30
C GLU A 50 -16.14 -8.64 -21.61
N ALA A 51 -14.81 -8.49 -21.71
CA ALA A 51 -14.05 -8.90 -22.90
C ALA A 51 -14.11 -10.41 -23.16
N ARG A 52 -14.11 -11.24 -22.11
CA ARG A 52 -14.31 -12.70 -22.22
C ARG A 52 -15.69 -13.02 -22.78
N THR A 53 -16.72 -12.35 -22.30
CA THR A 53 -18.10 -12.56 -22.74
C THR A 53 -18.26 -12.20 -24.22
N LEU A 54 -17.76 -11.03 -24.63
CA LEU A 54 -17.77 -10.60 -26.03
C LEU A 54 -17.01 -11.55 -26.95
N LEU A 55 -15.86 -12.07 -26.50
CA LEU A 55 -15.07 -13.04 -27.26
C LEU A 55 -15.88 -14.33 -27.48
N ALA A 56 -16.48 -14.89 -26.41
CA ALA A 56 -17.28 -16.09 -26.50
C ALA A 56 -18.49 -15.92 -27.45
N GLU A 57 -19.13 -14.74 -27.43
CA GLU A 57 -20.19 -14.41 -28.38
C GLU A 57 -19.70 -14.38 -29.82
N ALA A 58 -18.57 -13.73 -30.09
CA ALA A 58 -17.99 -13.66 -31.43
C ALA A 58 -17.56 -15.03 -31.96
N GLU A 59 -17.06 -15.91 -31.08
CA GLU A 59 -16.72 -17.29 -31.40
C GLU A 59 -17.98 -18.10 -31.78
N ARG A 60 -19.07 -17.98 -31.01
CA ARG A 60 -20.36 -18.63 -31.34
C ARG A 60 -20.97 -18.14 -32.65
N GLN A 61 -20.82 -16.85 -32.96
CA GLN A 61 -21.36 -16.24 -34.18
C GLN A 61 -20.49 -16.48 -35.42
N GLY A 62 -19.30 -17.09 -35.26
CA GLY A 62 -18.42 -17.41 -36.38
C GLY A 62 -17.82 -16.17 -37.05
N HIS A 63 -17.48 -15.13 -36.29
CA HIS A 63 -16.91 -13.87 -36.81
C HIS A 63 -15.37 -13.83 -36.63
N PRO A 64 -14.56 -14.45 -37.49
CA PRO A 64 -13.13 -14.65 -37.25
C PRO A 64 -12.33 -13.34 -37.09
N GLY A 65 -12.68 -12.30 -37.85
CA GLY A 65 -12.05 -10.98 -37.72
C GLY A 65 -12.33 -10.33 -36.35
N ARG A 66 -13.57 -10.45 -35.87
CA ARG A 66 -13.99 -9.94 -34.56
C ARG A 66 -13.36 -10.74 -33.42
N VAL A 67 -13.27 -12.07 -33.58
CA VAL A 67 -12.59 -12.97 -32.62
C VAL A 67 -11.13 -12.58 -32.46
N ARG A 68 -10.39 -12.33 -33.56
CA ARG A 68 -8.99 -11.91 -33.48
C ARG A 68 -8.83 -10.61 -32.70
N ALA A 69 -9.62 -9.58 -33.02
CA ALA A 69 -9.58 -8.29 -32.33
C ALA A 69 -9.92 -8.42 -30.83
N LEU A 70 -10.95 -9.19 -30.49
CA LEU A 70 -11.36 -9.40 -29.10
C LEU A 70 -10.33 -10.18 -28.28
N ARG A 71 -9.58 -11.10 -28.90
CA ARG A 71 -8.45 -11.78 -28.22
C ARG A 71 -7.35 -10.78 -27.84
N GLU A 72 -6.99 -9.89 -28.75
CA GLU A 72 -6.00 -8.84 -28.48
C GLU A 72 -6.46 -7.90 -27.36
N GLN A 73 -7.74 -7.50 -27.39
CA GLN A 73 -8.34 -6.67 -26.34
C GLN A 73 -8.39 -7.37 -24.98
N LEU A 74 -8.76 -8.66 -24.96
CA LEU A 74 -8.76 -9.45 -23.73
C LEU A 74 -7.36 -9.58 -23.14
N GLU A 75 -6.35 -9.83 -23.96
CA GLU A 75 -4.96 -9.88 -23.49
C GLU A 75 -4.48 -8.52 -22.98
N GLN A 76 -4.89 -7.42 -23.63
CA GLN A 76 -4.61 -6.08 -23.12
C GLN A 76 -5.30 -5.81 -21.79
N ALA A 77 -6.56 -6.22 -21.63
CA ALA A 77 -7.30 -6.08 -20.38
C ALA A 77 -6.63 -6.88 -19.25
N ARG A 78 -6.19 -8.11 -19.53
CA ARG A 78 -5.45 -8.97 -18.57
C ARG A 78 -4.14 -8.32 -18.13
N ARG A 79 -3.36 -7.76 -19.06
CA ARG A 79 -2.12 -7.04 -18.73
C ARG A 79 -2.39 -5.83 -17.85
N SER A 80 -3.42 -5.05 -18.15
CA SER A 80 -3.81 -3.90 -17.33
C SER A 80 -4.26 -4.31 -15.93
N TYR A 81 -5.07 -5.37 -15.82
CA TYR A 81 -5.50 -5.93 -14.54
C TYR A 81 -4.30 -6.38 -13.70
N ALA A 82 -3.34 -7.10 -14.30
CA ALA A 82 -2.13 -7.54 -13.62
C ALA A 82 -1.32 -6.37 -13.05
N LYS A 83 -1.10 -5.30 -13.84
CA LYS A 83 -0.41 -4.09 -13.36
C LYS A 83 -1.07 -3.47 -12.13
N VAL A 84 -2.40 -3.40 -12.12
CA VAL A 84 -3.15 -2.83 -10.97
C VAL A 84 -3.07 -3.75 -9.76
N LEU A 85 -3.12 -5.07 -9.97
CA LEU A 85 -2.97 -6.05 -8.89
C LEU A 85 -1.57 -5.97 -8.25
N ASP A 86 -0.52 -5.92 -9.06
CA ASP A 86 0.87 -5.81 -8.59
C ASP A 86 1.08 -4.52 -7.78
N ALA A 87 0.55 -3.39 -8.28
CA ALA A 87 0.58 -2.13 -7.57
C ALA A 87 -0.19 -2.21 -6.23
N TYR A 88 -1.37 -2.84 -6.22
CA TYR A 88 -2.16 -3.02 -5.00
C TYR A 88 -1.42 -3.84 -3.95
N VAL A 89 -0.85 -4.99 -4.33
CA VAL A 89 -0.07 -5.84 -3.44
C VAL A 89 1.15 -5.10 -2.89
N THR A 90 1.84 -4.35 -3.74
CA THR A 90 3.00 -3.52 -3.35
C THR A 90 2.60 -2.50 -2.28
N ILE A 91 1.49 -1.79 -2.45
CA ILE A 91 1.01 -0.81 -1.47
C ILE A 91 0.59 -1.50 -0.16
N CYS A 92 -0.07 -2.66 -0.22
CA CYS A 92 -0.40 -3.43 0.98
C CYS A 92 0.85 -3.85 1.77
N GLY A 93 1.93 -4.24 1.08
CA GLY A 93 3.24 -4.49 1.71
C GLY A 93 3.78 -3.25 2.43
N LYS A 94 3.81 -2.11 1.74
CA LYS A 94 4.27 -0.84 2.35
C LYS A 94 3.45 -0.41 3.56
N ILE A 95 2.13 -0.66 3.56
CA ILE A 95 1.26 -0.41 4.72
C ILE A 95 1.70 -1.28 5.90
N ALA A 96 2.01 -2.55 5.67
CA ALA A 96 2.46 -3.47 6.72
C ALA A 96 3.82 -3.02 7.28
N ASP A 97 4.76 -2.64 6.42
CA ASP A 97 6.09 -2.15 6.80
C ASP A 97 5.98 -0.86 7.64
N GLU A 98 5.18 0.11 7.19
CA GLU A 98 4.99 1.39 7.89
C GLU A 98 4.33 1.17 9.26
N ARG A 99 3.31 0.30 9.35
CA ARG A 99 2.71 -0.09 10.63
C ARG A 99 3.73 -0.72 11.58
N GLN A 100 4.59 -1.59 11.07
CA GLN A 100 5.63 -2.21 11.88
C GLN A 100 6.67 -1.19 12.35
N ALA A 101 7.05 -0.24 11.50
CA ALA A 101 7.97 0.84 11.85
C ALA A 101 7.40 1.73 12.96
N ILE A 102 6.14 2.14 12.86
CA ILE A 102 5.44 2.89 13.90
C ILE A 102 5.41 2.11 15.21
N MET A 103 5.09 0.82 15.17
CA MET A 103 5.02 -0.02 16.36
C MET A 103 6.39 -0.15 17.05
N ARG A 104 7.48 -0.36 16.28
CA ARG A 104 8.85 -0.42 16.82
C ARG A 104 9.26 0.92 17.45
N ALA A 105 8.96 2.03 16.77
CA ALA A 105 9.23 3.37 17.26
C ALA A 105 8.42 3.74 18.52
N GLN A 106 7.35 3.02 18.86
CA GLN A 106 6.61 3.19 20.12
C GLN A 106 7.17 2.32 21.25
N VAL A 107 7.78 1.17 20.95
CA VAL A 107 8.34 0.24 21.95
C VAL A 107 9.76 0.62 22.38
N GLU A 108 10.57 1.20 21.49
CA GLU A 108 11.95 1.63 21.81
C GLU A 108 12.07 2.86 22.73
N PRO A 109 11.19 3.88 22.69
CA PRO A 109 11.20 5.00 23.62
C PRO A 109 11.04 4.58 25.09
N ASP A 110 10.26 3.53 25.34
CA ASP A 110 10.02 2.98 26.68
C ASP A 110 11.22 2.22 27.25
N ARG A 111 12.28 1.98 26.46
CA ARG A 111 13.48 1.23 26.88
C ARG A 111 14.68 2.10 27.24
N ARG A 112 14.55 3.42 27.38
CA ARG A 112 15.68 4.23 27.91
C ARG A 112 15.82 4.06 29.43
N PRO A 113 17.02 3.66 29.92
CA PRO A 113 17.23 3.10 31.24
C PRO A 113 17.42 4.21 32.28
N GLY A 114 16.41 4.42 33.11
CA GLY A 114 16.57 5.13 34.36
C GLY A 114 16.03 4.24 35.46
N LEU A 115 16.82 3.99 36.50
CA LEU A 115 16.52 3.18 37.69
C LEU A 115 16.96 1.69 37.62
N SER A 116 18.25 1.46 37.35
CA SER A 116 18.95 0.36 38.01
C SER A 116 20.16 0.95 38.75
N GLY A 117 20.16 0.83 40.08
CA GLY A 117 21.31 1.13 40.93
C GLY A 117 21.10 2.21 42.00
N ALA A 118 20.56 1.82 43.15
CA ALA A 118 20.98 2.25 44.48
C ALA A 118 20.15 1.50 45.55
N ALA A 119 20.64 0.33 45.95
CA ALA A 119 20.39 -0.28 47.26
C ALA A 119 21.76 -0.57 47.87
#